data_AF-A0A6A3GMZ1-F1
#
_entry.id   AF-A0A6A3GMZ1-F1
#
_cell.length_a   1.000
_cell.length_b   1.000
_cell.length_c   1.000
_cell.angle_alpha   90.00
_cell.angle_beta   90.00
_cell.angle_gamma   90.00
#
_symmetry.space_group_name_H-M   'P 1'
#
loop_
_entity.id
_entity.type
_entity.pdbx_description
1 polymer ?
#
loop_
_entity_poly.entity_id
_entity_poly.type
_entity_poly.pdbx_seq_one_letter_code
_entity_poly.pdbx_strand_id
1 'polypeptide(L)'
;MGSFKKEHPFEKRQAEAQHIRFKYSDRIPVICEKADCSDIPDIDKKKYLVPADLTVDQFVYAIRKCIKVSREGNLHLHQQRPPTHRYRH
;
A
#
# COMPACT_ATOMS: atom_id res chain seq x y z
N MET A 1 -8.49 2.67 -10.55
CA MET A 1 -7.08 2.25 -10.81
C MET A 1 -6.19 3.25 -10.09
N GLY A 2 -5.37 2.81 -9.13
CA GLY A 2 -4.63 3.69 -8.22
C GLY A 2 -3.88 4.83 -8.91
N SER A 3 -4.10 6.07 -8.45
CA SER A 3 -3.54 7.30 -9.03
C SER A 3 -2.01 7.26 -9.03
N PHE A 4 -1.41 6.72 -7.97
CA PHE A 4 0.03 6.68 -7.79
C PHE A 4 0.77 5.88 -8.88
N LYS A 5 0.19 4.79 -9.38
CA LYS A 5 0.81 3.98 -10.44
C LYS A 5 0.78 4.67 -11.81
N LYS A 6 -0.18 5.58 -12.03
CA LYS A 6 -0.32 6.36 -13.26
C LYS A 6 0.58 7.60 -13.24
N GLU A 7 0.68 8.27 -12.10
CA GLU A 7 1.53 9.46 -11.94
C GLU A 7 3.03 9.13 -11.92
N HIS A 8 3.41 7.98 -11.36
CA HIS A 8 4.81 7.59 -11.26
C HIS A 8 5.14 6.41 -12.20
N PRO A 9 6.09 6.58 -13.14
CA PRO A 9 6.60 5.50 -13.98
C PRO A 9 7.10 4.32 -13.15
N PHE A 10 6.97 3.11 -13.70
CA PHE A 10 7.38 1.88 -13.01
C PHE A 10 8.85 1.92 -12.56
N GLU A 11 9.75 2.36 -13.43
CA GLU A 11 11.20 2.41 -13.17
C GLU A 11 11.52 3.32 -11.97
N LYS A 12 10.90 4.51 -11.90
CA LYS A 12 11.08 5.43 -10.76
C LYS A 12 10.57 4.81 -9.46
N ARG A 13 9.37 4.20 -9.49
CA ARG A 13 8.80 3.52 -8.31
C ARG A 13 9.66 2.36 -7.84
N GLN A 14 10.23 1.59 -8.78
CA GLN A 14 11.10 0.47 -8.48
C GLN A 14 12.41 0.95 -7.85
N ALA A 15 13.05 1.96 -8.43
CA ALA A 15 14.28 2.55 -7.91
C ALA A 15 14.07 3.14 -6.50
N GLU A 16 12.99 3.89 -6.28
CA GLU A 16 12.64 4.41 -4.94
C GLU A 16 12.42 3.27 -3.93
N ALA A 17 11.64 2.25 -4.30
CA ALA A 17 11.37 1.11 -3.41
C ALA A 17 12.65 0.33 -3.06
N GLN A 18 13.54 0.12 -4.04
CA GLN A 18 14.85 -0.52 -3.83
C GLN A 18 15.74 0.32 -2.92
N HIS A 19 15.83 1.63 -3.16
CA HIS A 19 16.65 2.52 -2.35
C HIS A 19 16.17 2.55 -0.88
N ILE A 20 14.85 2.63 -0.67
CA ILE A 20 14.25 2.60 0.67
C ILE A 20 14.52 1.26 1.36
N ARG A 21 14.39 0.15 0.63
CA ARG A 21 14.65 -1.20 1.17
C ARG A 21 16.13 -1.44 1.47
N PHE A 22 17.04 -0.80 0.74
CA PHE A 22 18.46 -0.79 1.07
C PHE A 22 18.76 0.04 2.32
N LYS A 23 18.11 1.19 2.47
CA LYS A 23 18.28 2.08 3.63
C LYS A 23 17.63 1.53 4.91
N TYR A 24 16.52 0.81 4.76
CA TYR A 24 15.75 0.21 5.84
C TYR A 24 15.48 -1.26 5.52
N SER A 25 16.46 -2.13 5.75
CA SER A 25 16.40 -3.57 5.43
C SER A 25 15.21 -4.27 6.08
N ASP A 26 14.85 -3.86 7.29
CA ASP A 26 13.81 -4.52 8.10
C ASP A 26 12.42 -3.92 7.86
N ARG A 27 12.28 -3.02 6.88
CA ARG A 27 11.03 -2.32 6.58
C ARG A 27 10.64 -2.48 5.11
N ILE A 28 9.35 -2.73 4.91
CA ILE A 28 8.72 -2.90 3.61
C ILE A 28 7.96 -1.60 3.27
N PRO A 29 8.31 -0.90 2.17
CA PRO A 29 7.54 0.24 1.71
C PRO A 29 6.21 -0.23 1.11
N VAL A 30 5.11 0.20 1.72
CA VAL A 30 3.75 -0.09 1.28
C VAL A 30 3.05 1.21 0.89
N ILE A 31 2.45 1.23 -0.29
CA ILE A 31 1.62 2.35 -0.75
C ILE A 31 0.16 1.96 -0.60
N CYS A 32 -0.59 2.73 0.18
CA CYS A 32 -2.02 2.54 0.39
C CYS A 32 -2.79 3.69 -0.24
N GLU A 33 -3.82 3.33 -1.01
CA GLU A 33 -4.73 4.28 -1.61
C GLU A 33 -6.17 3.87 -1.30
N LYS A 34 -7.04 4.86 -1.18
CA LYS A 34 -8.48 4.64 -1.08
C LYS A 34 -8.98 4.04 -2.41
N ALA A 35 -9.92 3.11 -2.33
CA ALA A 35 -10.62 2.63 -3.52
C ALA A 35 -11.62 3.68 -4.02
N ASP A 36 -11.70 3.86 -5.34
CA ASP A 36 -12.53 4.89 -6.00
C ASP A 36 -14.02 4.85 -5.58
N CYS A 37 -14.53 3.69 -5.14
CA CYS A 37 -15.93 3.47 -4.73
C CYS A 37 -16.09 3.17 -3.23
N SER A 38 -15.21 3.68 -2.36
CA SER A 38 -15.30 3.44 -0.91
C SER A 38 -15.72 4.69 -0.14
N ASP A 39 -16.65 4.51 0.81
CA ASP A 39 -17.14 5.52 1.77
C ASP A 39 -16.14 5.80 2.92
N ILE A 40 -14.89 5.41 2.72
CA ILE A 40 -13.81 5.63 3.68
C ILE A 40 -13.33 7.09 3.53
N PRO A 41 -12.99 7.78 4.63
CA PRO A 41 -12.36 9.09 4.56
C PRO A 41 -10.99 9.04 3.85
N ASP A 42 -10.54 10.19 3.37
CA ASP A 42 -9.26 10.30 2.67
C ASP A 42 -8.06 9.93 3.55
N ILE A 43 -7.06 9.32 2.92
CA ILE A 43 -5.83 8.87 3.58
C ILE A 43 -4.76 9.95 3.37
N ASP A 44 -4.43 10.71 4.42
CA ASP A 44 -3.39 11.76 4.39
C ASP A 44 -2.00 11.22 4.01
N LYS A 45 -1.62 10.06 4.56
CA LYS A 45 -0.31 9.45 4.33
C LYS A 45 -0.46 8.20 3.48
N LYS A 46 -0.14 8.28 2.20
CA LYS A 46 -0.22 7.13 1.27
C LYS A 46 0.98 6.18 1.36
N LYS A 47 2.14 6.62 1.87
CA LYS A 47 3.38 5.84 1.95
C LYS A 47 3.64 5.39 3.40
N TYR A 48 3.73 4.09 3.62
CA TYR A 48 3.99 3.47 4.91
C TYR A 48 5.26 2.63 4.88
N LEU A 49 6.04 2.67 5.96
CA LEU A 49 7.17 1.77 6.17
C LEU A 49 6.76 0.75 7.23
N VAL A 50 6.43 -0.45 6.77
CA VAL A 50 5.91 -1.52 7.61
C VAL A 50 7.05 -2.44 8.03
N PRO A 51 7.28 -2.71 9.32
CA PRO A 51 8.26 -3.70 9.75
C PRO A 51 7.96 -5.07 9.14
N ALA A 52 8.98 -5.84 8.78
CA ALA A 52 8.81 -7.16 8.18
C ALA A 52 8.08 -8.16 9.13
N ASP A 53 8.20 -7.96 10.44
CA ASP A 53 7.57 -8.79 11.48
C ASP A 53 6.11 -8.43 11.75
N LEU A 54 5.61 -7.33 11.16
CA LEU A 54 4.26 -6.85 11.40
C LEU A 54 3.24 -7.66 10.59
N THR A 55 2.21 -8.18 11.25
CA THR A 55 1.16 -8.95 10.57
C THR A 55 0.23 -8.03 9.77
N VAL A 56 -0.45 -8.61 8.78
CA VAL A 56 -1.45 -7.87 7.98
C VAL A 56 -2.55 -7.29 8.87
N ASP A 57 -3.02 -8.02 9.90
CA ASP A 57 -4.02 -7.53 10.85
C ASP A 57 -3.54 -6.31 11.64
N GLN A 58 -2.30 -6.32 12.13
CA GLN A 58 -1.71 -5.18 12.83
C GLN A 58 -1.59 -3.97 11.90
N PHE A 59 -1.24 -4.18 10.63
CA PHE A 59 -1.16 -3.12 9.64
C PHE A 59 -2.54 -2.51 9.34
N VAL A 60 -3.55 -3.36 9.14
CA VAL A 60 -4.95 -2.95 8.93
C VAL A 60 -5.46 -2.15 10.13
N TYR A 61 -5.12 -2.58 11.35
CA TYR A 61 -5.45 -1.84 12.58
C TYR A 61 -4.77 -0.46 12.64
N ALA A 62 -3.51 -0.37 12.26
CA ALA A 62 -2.78 0.90 12.18
C ALA A 62 -3.42 1.87 11.18
N ILE A 63 -3.77 1.37 9.98
CA ILE A 63 -4.48 2.16 8.96
C ILE A 63 -5.83 2.63 9.51
N ARG A 64 -6.61 1.73 10.13
CA ARG A 64 -7.92 2.06 10.72
C ARG A 64 -7.85 3.22 11.70
N LYS A 65 -6.80 3.26 12.53
CA LYS A 65 -6.56 4.35 13.48
C LYS A 65 -6.23 5.66 12.76
N CYS A 66 -5.49 5.62 11.66
CA CYS A 66 -5.17 6.80 10.86
C CYS A 66 -6.39 7.40 10.15
N ILE A 67 -7.28 6.57 9.61
CA ILE A 67 -8.48 7.00 8.88
C ILE A 67 -9.68 7.29 9.79
N LYS A 68 -9.54 7.21 11.12
CA LYS A 68 -10.61 7.47 12.11
C LYS A 68 -11.92 6.73 11.83
N VAL A 69 -11.87 5.55 11.20
CA VAL A 69 -13.06 4.74 10.89
C VAL A 69 -13.54 4.01 12.14
N SER A 70 -14.83 4.16 12.47
CA SER A 70 -15.50 3.50 13.60
C SER A 70 -15.35 1.96 13.55
N ARG A 71 -15.42 1.33 14.74
CA ARG A 71 -15.19 -0.12 14.93
C ARG A 71 -16.15 -1.04 14.15
N GLU A 72 -17.23 -0.48 13.60
CA GLU A 72 -18.27 -1.21 12.87
C GLU A 72 -18.03 -1.29 11.35
N GLY A 73 -17.14 -0.47 10.79
CA GLY A 73 -16.80 -0.54 9.36
C GLY A 73 -15.93 -1.74 9.02
N ASN A 74 -16.31 -2.54 8.03
CA ASN A 74 -15.48 -3.62 7.48
C ASN A 74 -14.39 -3.03 6.57
N LEU A 75 -13.14 -3.02 7.04
CA LEU A 75 -11.98 -2.60 6.24
C LEU A 75 -11.36 -3.82 5.55
N HIS A 76 -11.28 -3.78 4.21
CA HIS A 76 -10.67 -4.84 3.41
C HIS A 76 -9.43 -4.31 2.69
N LEU A 77 -8.31 -5.02 2.84
CA LEU A 77 -7.08 -4.74 2.09
C LEU A 77 -7.09 -5.52 0.78
N HIS A 78 -7.03 -4.81 -0.35
CA HIS A 78 -6.90 -5.45 -1.67
C HIS A 78 -5.46 -5.33 -2.18
N GLN A 79 -4.72 -6.44 -2.20
CA GLN A 79 -3.40 -6.49 -2.80
C GLN A 79 -3.52 -6.52 -4.33
N GLN A 80 -3.06 -5.48 -5.00
CA GLN A 80 -2.94 -5.52 -6.45
C GLN A 80 -1.80 -6.44 -6.86
N ARG A 81 -2.13 -7.58 -7.46
CA ARG A 81 -1.13 -8.47 -8.06
C ARG A 81 -0.42 -7.72 -9.20
N PRO A 82 0.90 -7.92 -9.37
CA PRO A 82 1.56 -7.46 -10.58
C PRO A 82 0.84 -8.07 -11.79
N PRO A 83 0.67 -7.34 -12.89
CA PRO A 83 0.18 -7.94 -14.12
C PRO A 83 1.16 -9.05 -14.47
N THR A 84 0.73 -10.30 -14.33
CA THR A 84 1.47 -11.44 -14.83
C THR A 84 1.55 -11.23 -16.33
N HIS A 85 2.69 -10.74 -16.82
CA HIS A 85 3.04 -10.89 -18.21
C HIS A 85 3.13 -12.40 -18.42
N ARG A 86 2.03 -13.01 -18.88
CA ARG A 86 2.08 -14.36 -19.43
C ARG A 86 3.12 -14.27 -20.55
N TYR A 87 4.33 -14.74 -20.28
CA TYR A 87 5.21 -15.20 -21.34
C TYR A 87 4.44 -16.33 -22.02
N ARG A 88 3.67 -15.99 -23.06
CA ARG A 88 3.28 -16.93 -24.09
C ARG A 88 4.58 -17.26 -24.82
N HIS A 89 5.07 -18.47 -24.59
CA HIS A 89 5.93 -19.14 -25.57
C HIS A 89 5.17 -19.30 -26.88
#